data_AF-A0A518XIT7-F1
#
_entry.id   AF-A0A518XIT7-F1
#
_cell.length_a   1.000
_cell.length_b   1.000
_cell.length_c   1.000
_cell.angle_alpha   90.00
_cell.angle_beta   90.00
_cell.angle_gamma   90.00
#
_symmetry.space_group_name_H-M   'P 1'
#
loop_
_entity.id
_entity.type
_entity.pdbx_description
1 polymer ?
#
loop_
_entity_poly.entity_id
_entity_poly.type
_entity_poly.pdbx_seq_one_letter_code
_entity_poly.pdbx_strand_id
1 'polypeptide(L)' 'MGNHNSRSRRRGINPDILAWSGQYANLEGESHEKHVIFEFPSFAEARRFYDSPAYQQARALRAGAAQATFVLVEGAGR' A
#
# COMPACT_ATOMS: atom_id res chain seq x y z
N MET A 1 -19.45 -22.15 -14.52
CA MET A 1 -18.08 -21.90 -14.02
C MET A 1 -18.10 -20.66 -13.15
N GLY A 2 -18.35 -20.82 -11.85
CA GLY A 2 -18.41 -19.69 -10.91
C GLY A 2 -17.04 -19.47 -10.29
N ASN A 3 -16.39 -18.34 -10.59
CA ASN A 3 -15.15 -17.97 -9.92
C ASN A 3 -15.49 -17.22 -8.62
N HIS A 4 -15.77 -17.98 -7.56
CA HIS A 4 -15.89 -17.43 -6.22
C HIS A 4 -14.47 -17.18 -5.68
N ASN A 5 -13.89 -16.03 -6.00
CA ASN A 5 -12.69 -15.56 -5.32
C ASN A 5 -13.10 -15.05 -3.93
N SER A 6 -13.32 -15.98 -3.01
CA SER A 6 -13.60 -15.72 -1.61
C SER A 6 -12.37 -15.10 -0.95
N ARG A 7 -12.22 -13.77 -1.09
CA ARG A 7 -11.25 -12.99 -0.32
C ARG A 7 -11.64 -13.10 1.15
N SER A 8 -10.99 -14.02 1.85
CA SER A 8 -11.04 -14.15 3.30
C SER A 8 -10.76 -12.78 3.92
N ARG A 9 -11.79 -12.16 4.51
CA ARG A 9 -11.69 -10.90 5.25
C ARG A 9 -10.81 -11.15 6.49
N ARG A 10 -9.50 -10.92 6.36
CA ARG A 10 -8.57 -10.98 7.50
C ARG A 10 -8.97 -9.87 8.47
N ARG A 11 -9.41 -10.24 9.67
CA ARG A 11 -9.59 -9.30 10.78
C ARG A 11 -8.20 -8.81 11.22
N GLY A 12 -7.89 -7.56 10.89
CA GLY A 12 -6.66 -6.86 11.21
C GLY A 12 -6.55 -5.59 10.34
N ILE A 13 -5.74 -4.61 10.74
CA ILE A 13 -5.47 -3.38 9.96
C ILE A 13 -4.56 -3.69 8.75
N ASN A 14 -4.67 -4.88 8.16
CA ASN A 14 -3.80 -5.28 7.06
C ASN A 14 -4.43 -4.88 5.73
N PRO A 15 -3.72 -4.14 4.88
CA PRO A 15 -4.21 -3.85 3.54
C PRO A 15 -4.29 -5.09 2.67
N ASP A 16 -5.15 -5.02 1.66
CA ASP A 16 -5.04 -5.89 0.50
C ASP A 16 -3.88 -5.39 -0.38
N ILE A 17 -3.00 -6.30 -0.79
CA ILE A 17 -1.86 -5.98 -1.65
C ILE A 17 -2.32 -6.10 -3.10
N LEU A 18 -2.43 -4.96 -3.80
CA LEU A 18 -2.82 -4.94 -5.21
C LEU A 18 -1.63 -5.11 -6.14
N ALA A 19 -0.50 -4.53 -5.76
CA ALA A 19 0.76 -4.67 -6.50
C ALA A 19 1.93 -4.72 -5.52
N TRP A 20 2.90 -5.58 -5.84
CA TRP A 20 4.18 -5.68 -5.16
C TRP A 20 5.26 -5.77 -6.22
N SER A 21 6.34 -5.00 -6.06
CA SER A 21 7.32 -4.71 -7.11
C SER A 21 7.68 -5.91 -7.99
N GLY A 22 7.21 -5.86 -9.23
CA GLY A 22 7.50 -6.78 -10.35
C GLY A 22 7.83 -5.95 -11.59
N GLN A 23 7.41 -6.40 -12.78
CA GLN A 23 7.59 -5.62 -14.00
C GLN A 23 6.91 -4.24 -13.89
N TYR A 24 7.65 -3.17 -14.17
CA TYR A 24 7.14 -1.81 -14.26
C TYR A 24 7.81 -1.05 -15.41
N ALA A 25 7.18 0.03 -15.85
CA ALA A 25 7.76 0.99 -16.79
C ALA A 25 7.51 2.40 -16.25
N ASN A 26 8.57 3.18 -16.08
CA ASN A 26 8.47 4.60 -15.79
C ASN A 26 8.26 5.35 -17.10
N LEU A 27 7.05 5.87 -17.32
CA LEU A 27 6.71 6.51 -18.60
C LEU A 27 7.27 7.94 -18.67
N GLU A 28 7.15 8.70 -17.58
CA GLU A 28 7.58 10.10 -17.48
C GLU A 28 8.01 10.42 -16.03
N GLY A 29 8.85 11.45 -15.83
CA GLY A 29 9.20 11.98 -14.50
C GLY A 29 10.21 11.17 -13.69
N GLU A 30 10.33 11.51 -12.41
CA GLU A 30 11.21 10.82 -11.45
C GLU A 30 10.76 9.37 -11.20
N SER A 31 11.73 8.46 -11.10
CA SER A 31 11.49 7.02 -10.95
C SER A 31 11.91 6.51 -9.57
N HIS A 32 11.28 5.43 -9.14
CA HIS A 32 11.68 4.64 -7.98
C HIS A 32 11.92 3.18 -8.40
N GLU A 33 12.86 2.50 -7.75
CA GLU A 33 13.17 1.10 -8.08
C GLU A 33 12.06 0.12 -7.67
N LYS A 34 11.23 0.50 -6.69
CA LYS A 34 10.21 -0.36 -6.10
C LYS A 34 8.88 0.38 -5.99
N HIS A 35 7.81 -0.32 -6.37
CA HIS A 35 6.43 0.16 -6.33
C HIS A 35 5.56 -0.85 -5.57
N VAL A 36 4.73 -0.34 -4.66
CA VAL A 36 3.79 -1.14 -3.88
C VAL A 36 2.46 -0.39 -3.80
N ILE A 37 1.36 -1.11 -4.05
CA ILE A 37 0.00 -0.54 -3.98
C ILE A 37 -0.81 -1.35 -2.97
N PHE A 38 -1.37 -0.64 -2.01
CA PHE A 38 -2.24 -1.18 -0.96
C PHE A 38 -3.65 -0.63 -1.12
N GLU A 39 -4.64 -1.52 -1.02
CA GLU A 39 -6.05 -1.16 -0.92
C GLU A 39 -6.50 -1.28 0.53
N PHE A 40 -7.23 -0.27 0.99
CA PHE A 40 -7.84 -0.21 2.31
C PHE A 40 -9.35 0.00 2.16
N PRO A 41 -10.16 -0.43 3.16
CA PRO A 41 -11.61 -0.20 3.13
C PRO A 41 -12.03 1.27 3.13
N SER A 42 -11.16 2.16 3.62
CA SER A 42 -11.35 3.62 3.60
C SER A 42 -10.02 4.35 3.76
N PHE A 43 -10.00 5.63 3.41
CA PHE A 43 -8.85 6.51 3.69
C PHE A 43 -8.52 6.59 5.17
N ALA A 44 -9.55 6.60 6.05
CA ALA A 44 -9.35 6.62 7.49
C ALA A 44 -8.59 5.36 7.98
N GLU A 45 -8.92 4.18 7.44
CA GLU A 45 -8.21 2.95 7.77
C GLU A 45 -6.77 2.95 7.23
N ALA A 46 -6.55 3.49 6.03
CA ALA A 46 -5.19 3.67 5.48
C ALA A 46 -4.34 4.62 6.35
N ARG A 47 -4.95 5.72 6.84
CA ARG A 47 -4.30 6.64 7.76
C ARG A 47 -4.00 5.99 9.11
N ARG A 48 -4.94 5.24 9.68
CA ARG A 48 -4.74 4.50 10.93
C ARG A 48 -3.63 3.45 10.82
N PHE A 49 -3.53 2.78 9.67
CA PHE A 49 -2.42 1.88 9.38
C PHE A 49 -1.07 2.62 9.37
N TYR A 50 -0.98 3.72 8.61
CA TYR A 50 0.25 4.50 8.51
C TYR A 50 0.69 5.06 9.87
N ASP A 51 -0.24 5.57 10.67
CA ASP A 51 0.04 6.13 12.00
C ASP A 51 0.26 5.05 13.09
N SER A 52 0.05 3.77 12.76
CA SER A 52 0.18 2.69 13.75
C SER A 52 1.61 2.60 14.31
N PRO A 53 1.77 2.30 15.61
CA PRO A 53 3.10 2.15 16.21
C PRO A 53 3.96 1.10 15.50
N ALA A 54 3.34 0.02 15.02
CA ALA A 54 4.03 -1.03 14.28
C ALA A 54 4.56 -0.53 12.94
N TYR A 55 3.75 0.21 12.16
CA TYR A 55 4.19 0.76 10.89
C TYR A 55 5.24 1.88 11.06
N GLN A 56 5.09 2.74 12.07
CA GLN A 56 6.09 3.79 12.35
C GLN A 56 7.45 3.18 12.75
N GLN A 57 7.47 2.09 13.52
CA GLN A 57 8.70 1.35 13.80
C GLN A 57 9.33 0.78 12.53
N ALA A 58 8.53 0.16 11.65
CA ALA A 58 9.01 -0.34 10.36
C ALA A 58 9.55 0.78 9.46
N ARG A 59 8.88 1.95 9.47
CA ARG A 59 9.35 3.15 8.75
C ARG A 59 10.68 3.66 9.30
N ALA A 60 10.86 3.67 10.62
CA ALA A 60 12.11 4.09 11.25
C ALA A 60 13.29 3.19 10.85
N LEU A 61 13.08 1.87 10.72
CA LEU A 61 14.10 0.94 10.22
C LEU A 61 14.53 1.22 8.76
N ARG A 62 13.65 1.85 7.98
CA ARG A 62 13.93 2.29 6.60
C ARG A 62 14.57 3.69 6.55
N ALA A 63 14.52 4.46 7.62
CA ALA A 63 15.02 5.83 7.63
C ALA A 63 16.51 5.87 7.30
N GLY A 64 16.90 6.71 6.34
CA GLY A 64 18.28 6.83 5.86
C GLY A 64 18.73 5.74 4.87
N ALA A 65 17.97 4.65 4.71
CA ALA A 65 18.33 3.57 3.79
C ALA A 65 17.84 3.83 2.34
N ALA A 66 16.78 4.61 2.16
CA ALA A 66 16.24 4.95 0.85
C ALA A 66 15.42 6.24 0.87
N GLN A 67 15.41 6.97 -0.25
CA GLN A 67 14.42 8.00 -0.52
C GLN A 67 13.16 7.33 -1.07
N ALA A 68 11.99 7.70 -0.57
CA ALA A 68 10.75 7.10 -1.02
C ALA A 68 9.55 8.00 -0.75
N THR A 69 8.62 7.98 -1.71
CA THR A 69 7.38 8.77 -1.67
C THR A 69 6.22 7.89 -1.23
N PHE A 70 5.43 8.38 -0.28
CA PHE A 70 4.23 7.72 0.22
C PHE A 70 3.06 8.68 0.12
N VAL A 71 1.98 8.25 -0.51
CA VAL A 71 0.76 9.03 -0.66
C VAL A 71 -0.44 8.19 -0.22
N LEU A 72 -1.39 8.86 0.42
CA LEU A 72 -2.74 8.33 0.62
C LEU A 72 -3.64 9.01 -0.39
N VAL A 73 -4.42 8.22 -1.13
CA VAL A 73 -5.29 8.73 -2.20
C VAL A 73 -6.69 8.17 -1.95
N GLU A 74 -7.69 9.05 -1.90
CA GLU A 74 -9.09 8.63 -1.84
C GLU A 74 -9.50 8.05 -3.21
N GLY A 75 -10.22 6.94 -3.19
CA GLY A 75 -10.76 6.36 -4.42
C GLY A 75 -11.82 7.29 -5.03
N ALA A 76 -11.97 7.29 -6.35
CA ALA A 76 -12.91 8.16 -7.06
C ALA A 76 -14.41 7.90 -6.78
N GLY A 77 -14.74 7.02 -5.82
CA GLY A 77 -16.08 6.49 -5.60
C GLY A 77 -16.47 5.52 -6.73
N ARG A 78 -17.06 4.39 -6.36
CA ARG A 78 -17.86 3.57 -7.27
C ARG A 78 -19.20 3.33 -6.60
#